data_AF-A0AAN8GD41-F1
#
_entry.id   AF-A0AAN8GD41-F1
#
_cell.length_a   1.000
_cell.length_b   1.000
_cell.length_c   1.000
_cell.angle_alpha   90.00
_cell.angle_beta   90.00
_cell.angle_gamma   90.00
#
_symmetry.space_group_name_H-M   'P 1'
#
loop_
_entity.id
_entity.type
_entity.pdbx_description
1 polymer ?
#
loop_
_entity_poly.entity_id
_entity_poly.type
_entity_poly.pdbx_seq_one_letter_code
_entity_poly.pdbx_strand_id
1 'polypeptide(L)'
;GLSLKCHQCNGWLGSYPQRYSQTSTCDNRNNQCETSNYCVRILDSMNPGVEYVTYKSDCYYQTTLQVNPQNLSYIQSGSCFPYQDASAPVKRWFYCFCNDRDYCNTSTTASVLLIIVTVLARCLLL
;
A
#
# COMPACT_ATOMS: atom_id res chain seq x y z
N GLY A 1 8.82 -7.49 -24.11
CA GLY A 1 9.17 -6.65 -22.93
C GLY A 1 8.82 -7.44 -21.69
N LEU A 2 9.63 -7.34 -20.63
CA LEU A 2 9.30 -7.98 -19.36
C LEU A 2 8.03 -7.33 -18.78
N SER A 3 7.01 -8.16 -18.54
CA SER A 3 5.76 -7.76 -17.89
C SER A 3 5.82 -8.21 -16.44
N LEU A 4 5.63 -7.28 -15.51
CA LEU A 4 5.60 -7.53 -14.07
C LEU A 4 4.17 -7.91 -13.68
N LYS A 5 3.99 -9.07 -13.04
CA LYS A 5 2.70 -9.50 -12.49
C LYS A 5 2.52 -8.94 -11.08
N CYS A 6 1.37 -8.39 -10.78
CA CYS A 6 1.05 -7.84 -9.47
C CYS A 6 -0.24 -8.46 -8.92
N HIS A 7 -0.36 -8.52 -7.60
CA HIS A 7 -1.64 -8.78 -6.97
C HIS A 7 -2.61 -7.62 -7.25
N GLN A 8 -3.85 -7.97 -7.59
CA GLN A 8 -4.96 -7.02 -7.67
C GLN A 8 -6.06 -7.45 -6.70
N CYS A 9 -6.07 -6.87 -5.51
CA CYS A 9 -6.93 -7.36 -4.42
C CYS A 9 -7.07 -6.34 -3.28
N ASN A 10 -8.03 -6.59 -2.40
CA ASN A 10 -8.17 -5.97 -1.09
C ASN A 10 -7.91 -6.99 0.02
N GLY A 11 -7.18 -6.58 1.04
CA GLY A 11 -6.83 -7.42 2.18
C GLY A 11 -6.55 -6.63 3.45
N TRP A 12 -6.00 -7.31 4.44
CA TRP A 12 -5.64 -6.73 5.72
C TRP A 12 -4.42 -7.43 6.32
N LEU A 13 -3.75 -6.72 7.21
CA LEU A 13 -2.64 -7.21 8.03
C LEU A 13 -3.06 -7.08 9.49
N GLY A 14 -2.70 -8.04 10.34
CA GLY A 14 -3.01 -8.01 11.77
C GLY A 14 -4.39 -8.57 12.13
N SER A 15 -4.89 -8.21 13.31
CA SER A 15 -6.07 -8.78 13.97
C SER A 15 -7.40 -8.26 13.40
N TYR A 16 -7.61 -8.37 12.09
CA TYR A 16 -8.82 -7.83 11.44
C TYR A 16 -10.10 -8.52 11.96
N PRO A 17 -11.04 -7.78 12.57
CA PRO A 17 -12.20 -8.37 13.26
C PRO A 17 -13.10 -9.21 12.34
N GLN A 18 -13.22 -8.81 11.06
CA GLN A 18 -14.10 -9.49 10.11
C GLN A 18 -13.43 -10.68 9.41
N ARG A 19 -12.21 -11.07 9.77
CA ARG A 19 -11.52 -12.22 9.15
C ARG A 19 -12.28 -13.55 9.23
N TYR A 20 -13.24 -13.66 10.16
CA TYR A 20 -14.06 -14.86 10.36
C TYR A 20 -15.35 -14.84 9.53
N SER A 21 -15.73 -13.68 8.99
CA SER A 21 -16.97 -13.48 8.21
C SER A 21 -16.71 -13.00 6.78
N GLN A 22 -15.49 -12.57 6.47
CA GLN A 22 -15.06 -12.12 5.15
C GLN A 22 -13.70 -12.72 4.83
N THR A 23 -13.55 -13.22 3.61
CA THR A 23 -12.27 -13.74 3.08
C THR A 23 -11.50 -12.61 2.41
N SER A 24 -10.18 -12.59 2.59
CA SER A 24 -9.38 -11.60 1.87
C SER A 24 -9.37 -11.97 0.40
N THR A 25 -9.68 -11.00 -0.46
CA THR A 25 -9.53 -11.22 -1.91
C THR A 25 -8.05 -11.41 -2.30
N CYS A 26 -7.11 -11.04 -1.42
CA CYS A 26 -5.69 -11.29 -1.61
C CYS A 26 -5.27 -12.74 -1.34
N ASP A 27 -6.12 -13.54 -0.67
CA ASP A 27 -5.91 -14.99 -0.56
C ASP A 27 -6.19 -15.69 -1.89
N ASN A 28 -6.96 -15.05 -2.78
CA ASN A 28 -7.23 -15.53 -4.13
C ASN A 28 -6.12 -15.06 -5.09
N ARG A 29 -5.20 -15.98 -5.43
CA ARG A 29 -4.08 -15.70 -6.34
C ARG A 29 -4.47 -15.53 -7.82
N ASN A 30 -5.72 -15.80 -8.19
CA ASN A 30 -6.17 -15.67 -9.58
C ASN A 30 -6.51 -14.22 -9.97
N ASN A 31 -6.54 -13.28 -9.01
CA ASN A 31 -6.77 -11.87 -9.30
C ASN A 31 -5.44 -11.13 -9.44
N GLN A 32 -4.95 -11.07 -10.67
CA GLN A 32 -3.66 -10.47 -11.02
C GLN A 32 -3.81 -9.47 -12.16
N CYS A 33 -2.89 -8.53 -12.21
CA CYS A 33 -2.75 -7.58 -13.30
C CYS A 33 -1.28 -7.55 -13.75
N GLU A 34 -1.05 -6.95 -14.92
CA GLU A 34 0.27 -6.83 -15.53
C GLU A 34 0.62 -5.36 -15.77
N THR A 35 1.89 -5.00 -15.54
CA THR A 35 2.44 -3.65 -15.75
C THR A 35 3.91 -3.72 -16.13
N SER A 36 4.42 -2.69 -16.79
CA SER A 36 5.86 -2.53 -17.03
C SER A 36 6.55 -1.63 -16.00
N ASN A 37 5.80 -1.05 -15.06
CA ASN A 37 6.30 -0.03 -14.14
C ASN A 37 6.42 -0.54 -12.71
N TYR A 38 5.31 -0.55 -11.94
CA TYR A 38 5.35 -0.89 -10.52
C TYR A 38 4.10 -1.66 -10.09
N CYS A 39 4.28 -2.63 -9.19
CA CYS A 39 3.19 -3.05 -8.32
C CYS A 39 3.03 -2.04 -7.18
N VAL A 40 1.80 -1.78 -6.76
CA VAL A 40 1.49 -0.90 -5.62
C VAL A 40 0.69 -1.63 -4.56
N ARG A 41 0.92 -1.27 -3.30
CA ARG A 41 0.07 -1.58 -2.16
C ARG A 41 -0.27 -0.28 -1.44
N ILE A 42 -1.56 0.02 -1.36
CA ILE A 42 -2.14 1.21 -0.76
C ILE A 42 -2.65 0.83 0.63
N LEU A 43 -2.00 1.34 1.66
CA LEU A 43 -2.27 1.00 3.06
C LEU A 43 -3.15 2.07 3.70
N ASP A 44 -4.22 1.62 4.36
CA ASP A 44 -5.08 2.46 5.19
C ASP A 44 -4.68 2.31 6.67
N SER A 45 -3.68 3.09 7.07
CA SER A 45 -3.06 3.01 8.41
C SER A 45 -3.62 4.03 9.40
N MET A 46 -4.78 4.64 9.11
CA MET A 46 -5.25 5.87 9.76
C MET A 46 -6.11 5.66 11.00
N ASN A 47 -6.20 4.44 11.55
CA ASN A 47 -7.04 4.18 12.72
C ASN A 47 -6.19 3.99 13.99
N PRO A 48 -6.04 5.01 14.85
CA PRO A 48 -5.38 4.89 16.14
C PRO A 48 -6.02 3.78 17.00
N GLY A 49 -5.21 3.00 17.69
CA GLY A 49 -5.68 1.95 18.60
C GLY A 49 -6.20 0.68 17.92
N VAL A 50 -5.99 0.54 16.60
CA VAL A 50 -6.42 -0.63 15.84
C VAL A 50 -5.22 -1.50 15.49
N GLU A 51 -5.27 -2.78 15.86
CA GLU A 51 -4.19 -3.76 15.63
C GLU A 51 -4.18 -4.35 14.20
N TYR A 52 -4.84 -3.68 13.26
CA TYR A 52 -4.89 -4.11 11.87
C TYR A 52 -4.77 -2.92 10.91
N VAL A 53 -4.34 -3.23 9.69
CA VAL A 53 -4.27 -2.27 8.57
C VAL A 53 -4.95 -2.92 7.38
N THR A 54 -5.96 -2.28 6.80
CA THR A 54 -6.53 -2.71 5.52
C THR A 54 -5.69 -2.17 4.37
N TYR A 55 -5.70 -2.87 3.24
CA TYR A 55 -4.94 -2.47 2.08
C TYR A 55 -5.58 -2.89 0.77
N LYS A 56 -5.25 -2.14 -0.29
CA LYS A 56 -5.50 -2.50 -1.68
C LYS A 56 -4.16 -2.73 -2.39
N SER A 57 -4.00 -3.86 -3.04
CA SER A 57 -2.90 -4.16 -3.96
C SER A 57 -3.39 -3.99 -5.40
N ASP A 58 -2.59 -3.37 -6.25
CA ASP A 58 -2.92 -3.14 -7.67
C ASP A 58 -1.66 -2.99 -8.53
N CYS A 59 -1.86 -2.89 -9.85
CA CYS A 59 -0.84 -2.42 -10.78
C CYS A 59 -0.78 -0.90 -10.80
N TYR A 60 0.41 -0.38 -11.01
CA TYR A 60 0.63 1.03 -11.23
C TYR A 60 1.37 1.25 -12.54
N TYR A 61 0.81 2.15 -13.35
CA TYR A 61 1.22 2.35 -14.74
C TYR A 61 2.00 3.64 -14.96
N GLN A 62 2.17 4.47 -13.93
CA GLN A 62 2.93 5.72 -14.03
C GLN A 62 4.25 5.60 -13.27
N THR A 63 5.17 6.51 -13.55
CA THR A 63 6.45 6.64 -12.84
C THR A 63 6.44 7.73 -11.78
N THR A 64 5.31 8.42 -11.63
CA THR A 64 5.11 9.51 -10.68
C THR A 64 3.81 9.30 -9.92
N LEU A 65 3.72 9.86 -8.72
CA LEU A 65 2.54 9.87 -7.88
C LEU A 65 2.27 11.30 -7.43
N GLN A 66 1.08 11.82 -7.72
CA GLN A 66 0.59 13.07 -7.14
C GLN A 66 0.21 12.80 -5.68
N VAL A 67 1.15 13.01 -4.74
CA VAL A 67 0.96 12.63 -3.33
C VAL A 67 -0.02 13.54 -2.60
N ASN A 68 -0.21 14.77 -3.09
CA ASN A 68 -1.25 15.70 -2.68
C ASN A 68 -1.50 16.70 -3.83
N PRO A 69 -2.47 17.62 -3.75
CA PRO A 69 -2.78 18.51 -4.87
C PRO A 69 -1.61 19.39 -5.34
N GLN A 70 -0.60 19.62 -4.51
CA GLN A 70 0.54 20.50 -4.80
C GLN A 70 1.83 19.76 -5.15
N ASN A 71 1.98 18.50 -4.72
CA ASN A 71 3.24 17.78 -4.73
C ASN A 71 3.17 16.52 -5.59
N LEU A 72 4.08 16.44 -6.56
CA LEU A 72 4.37 15.26 -7.35
C LEU A 72 5.63 14.57 -6.80
N SER A 73 5.59 13.26 -6.63
CA SER A 73 6.74 12.44 -6.26
C SER A 73 7.13 11.52 -7.41
N TYR A 74 8.43 11.34 -7.63
CA TYR A 74 8.95 10.29 -8.53
C TYR A 74 9.02 8.96 -7.77
N ILE A 75 8.43 7.92 -8.35
CA ILE A 75 8.31 6.63 -7.70
C ILE A 75 9.66 5.91 -7.74
N GLN A 76 10.05 5.37 -6.60
CA GLN A 76 11.21 4.49 -6.46
C GLN A 76 10.73 3.13 -5.94
N SER A 77 11.24 2.05 -6.52
CA SER A 77 10.97 0.70 -6.05
C SER A 77 11.40 0.52 -4.60
N GLY A 78 10.61 -0.19 -3.80
CA GLY A 78 10.84 -0.40 -2.38
C GLY A 78 10.47 0.79 -1.49
N SER A 79 9.95 1.89 -2.05
CA SER A 79 9.59 3.09 -1.30
C SER A 79 8.09 3.22 -1.05
N CYS A 80 7.74 3.85 0.07
CA CYS A 80 6.37 4.21 0.44
C CYS A 80 6.19 5.72 0.52
N PHE A 81 5.11 6.23 -0.06
CA PHE A 81 4.80 7.65 -0.12
C PHE A 81 3.54 7.95 0.69
N PRO A 82 3.55 8.96 1.59
CA PRO A 82 2.34 9.44 2.23
C PRO A 82 1.47 10.13 1.19
N TYR A 83 0.26 9.62 0.98
CA TYR A 83 -0.71 10.20 0.05
C TYR A 83 -1.84 10.87 0.84
N GLN A 84 -2.28 12.00 0.34
CA GLN A 84 -3.38 12.79 0.87
C GLN A 84 -4.31 13.18 -0.28
N ASP A 85 -5.61 12.85 -0.15
CA ASP A 85 -6.59 13.33 -1.11
C ASP A 85 -7.06 14.77 -0.81
N ALA A 86 -7.86 15.32 -1.73
CA ALA A 86 -8.45 16.65 -1.60
C ALA A 86 -9.84 16.64 -0.95
N SER A 87 -10.23 15.55 -0.27
CA SER A 87 -11.56 15.43 0.32
C SER A 87 -11.69 16.18 1.66
N ALA A 88 -12.93 16.42 2.10
CA ALA A 88 -13.24 17.03 3.39
C ALA A 88 -14.21 16.12 4.18
N PRO A 89 -13.77 15.46 5.27
CA PRO A 89 -12.41 15.48 5.83
C PRO A 89 -11.41 14.77 4.95
N VAL A 90 -10.16 15.25 4.97
CA VAL A 90 -9.05 14.67 4.22
C VAL A 90 -8.84 13.21 4.59
N LYS A 91 -8.68 12.36 3.57
CA LYS A 91 -8.25 10.98 3.74
C LYS A 91 -6.78 10.82 3.39
N ARG A 92 -6.11 9.90 4.08
CA ARG A 92 -4.67 9.67 3.96
C ARG A 92 -4.39 8.19 3.87
N TRP A 93 -3.36 7.86 3.10
CA TRP A 93 -2.92 6.48 2.89
C TRP A 93 -1.39 6.45 2.72
N PHE A 94 -0.81 5.26 2.69
CA PHE A 94 0.56 5.07 2.23
C PHE A 94 0.57 4.24 0.95
N TYR A 95 1.19 4.78 -0.11
CA TYR A 95 1.38 4.09 -1.38
C TYR A 95 2.78 3.49 -1.41
N CYS A 96 2.87 2.17 -1.26
CA CYS A 96 4.13 1.43 -1.28
C CYS A 96 4.33 0.74 -2.62
N PHE A 97 5.45 1.01 -3.29
CA PHE A 97 5.75 0.52 -4.63
C PHE A 97 6.88 -0.51 -4.63
N CYS A 98 6.82 -1.45 -5.57
CA CYS A 98 7.87 -2.41 -5.83
C CYS A 98 7.85 -2.85 -7.30
N ASN A 99 9.00 -3.28 -7.82
CA ASN A 99 9.14 -3.84 -9.16
C ASN A 99 10.30 -4.85 -9.27
N ASP A 100 10.75 -5.38 -8.13
CA ASP A 100 11.89 -6.30 -8.04
C ASP A 100 11.54 -7.73 -8.45
N ARG A 101 10.27 -8.13 -8.32
CA ARG A 101 9.76 -9.47 -8.67
C ARG A 101 8.25 -9.50 -8.83
N ASP A 102 7.75 -10.51 -9.52
CA ASP A 102 6.31 -10.78 -9.60
C ASP A 102 5.69 -10.91 -8.20
N TYR A 103 4.50 -10.34 -8.04
CA TYR A 103 3.70 -10.31 -6.82
C TYR A 103 4.42 -9.67 -5.62
N CYS A 104 5.39 -8.78 -5.86
CA CYS A 104 6.12 -8.08 -4.79
C CYS A 104 5.20 -7.22 -3.88
N ASN A 105 4.01 -6.84 -4.36
CA ASN A 105 3.00 -6.09 -3.58
C ASN A 105 2.13 -6.99 -2.67
N THR A 106 2.63 -8.18 -2.34
CA THR A 106 2.00 -9.08 -1.38
C THR A 106 2.17 -8.61 0.07
N SER A 107 1.40 -9.22 0.96
CA SER A 107 1.50 -9.11 2.42
C SER A 107 2.86 -9.65 2.91
N THR A 108 3.91 -8.84 2.87
CA THR A 108 5.14 -9.11 3.64
C THR A 108 5.25 -8.15 4.83
N THR A 109 5.53 -8.73 5.99
CA THR A 109 5.68 -8.09 7.31
C THR A 109 6.74 -6.98 7.33
N ALA A 110 7.75 -7.06 6.46
CA ALA A 110 8.86 -6.11 6.39
C ALA A 110 8.42 -4.67 6.05
N SER A 111 7.42 -4.47 5.18
CA SER A 111 6.99 -3.12 4.79
C SER A 111 6.17 -2.42 5.88
N VAL A 112 5.54 -3.17 6.78
CA VAL A 112 4.76 -2.62 7.89
C VAL A 112 5.68 -2.05 8.96
N LEU A 113 6.80 -2.74 9.24
CA LEU A 113 7.81 -2.30 10.21
C LEU A 113 8.39 -0.91 9.89
N LEU A 114 8.69 -0.63 8.61
CA LEU A 114 9.20 0.67 8.19
C LEU A 114 8.18 1.81 8.38
N ILE A 115 6.88 1.52 8.19
CA ILE A 115 5.81 2.51 8.36
C ILE A 115 5.56 2.78 9.84
N ILE A 116 5.53 1.74 10.66
CA ILE A 116 5.40 1.89 12.12
C ILE A 116 6.57 2.72 12.66
N VAL A 117 7.81 2.43 12.26
CA VAL A 117 8.99 3.19 12.71
C VAL A 117 8.93 4.64 12.26
N THR A 118 8.51 4.93 11.03
CA THR A 118 8.43 6.33 10.53
C THR A 118 7.29 7.13 11.15
N VAL A 119 6.13 6.52 11.40
CA VAL A 119 5.02 7.16 12.11
C VAL A 119 5.39 7.40 13.59
N LEU A 120 5.98 6.41 14.26
CA LEU A 120 6.44 6.55 15.65
C LEU A 120 7.57 7.60 15.77
N ALA A 121 8.56 7.58 14.88
CA ALA A 121 9.65 8.57 14.89
C ALA A 121 9.14 10.00 14.70
N ARG A 122 8.09 10.21 13.88
CA ARG A 122 7.46 11.53 13.74
C ARG A 122 6.61 11.91 14.96
N CYS A 123 6.00 10.96 15.67
CA CYS A 123 5.30 11.23 16.93
C CYS A 123 6.24 11.48 18.13
N LEU A 124 7.46 10.93 18.13
CA LEU A 124 8.45 11.10 19.20
C LEU A 124 9.27 12.40 19.08
N LEU A 125 9.25 13.06 17.93
CA LEU A 125 9.97 14.31 17.65
C LEU A 125 9.07 15.56 17.69
N LEU A 126 7.84 15.44 18.23
CA LEU A 126 6.89 16.52 18.45
C LEU A 126 6.55 16.66 19.93
#